data_AF-A0A0D0L0X3-F1
#
_entry.id   AF-A0A0D0L0X3-F1
#
_cell.length_a   1.000
_cell.length_b   1.000
_cell.length_c   1.000
_cell.angle_alpha   90.00
_cell.angle_beta   90.00
_cell.angle_gamma   90.00
#
_symmetry.space_group_name_H-M   'P 1'
#
loop_
_entity.id
_entity.type
_entity.pdbx_description
1 polymer ?
#
loop_
_entity_poly.entity_id
_entity_poly.type
_entity_poly.pdbx_seq_one_letter_code
_entity_poly.pdbx_strand_id
1 'polypeptide(L)'
;MEMKILASGIGAALPKTSIGFSLFSGVYIQLRRSSSDQPQTFGIASGPEIGGNSGTLIAGHIETAWMKIDTTKHAWLCSRSSLVGKLGEVELKGTLAFSGTVDVNFTIYDANNESTFSLSRIKVESKGGQLADTKIRGVIKDMMGKTQNGSALCAQP
;
A
#
# COMPACT_ATOMS: atom_id res chain seq x y z
N MET A 1 5.07 -13.62 9.00
CA MET A 1 3.98 -12.82 8.41
C MET A 1 4.34 -12.46 6.98
N GLU A 2 3.33 -12.29 6.14
CA GLU A 2 3.48 -11.87 4.75
C GLU A 2 2.55 -10.69 4.45
N MET A 3 3.01 -9.82 3.56
CA MET A 3 2.28 -8.64 3.10
C MET A 3 2.15 -8.65 1.57
N LYS A 4 0.99 -8.27 1.06
CA LYS A 4 0.75 -8.03 -0.36
C LYS A 4 0.10 -6.68 -0.55
N ILE A 5 0.49 -5.97 -1.60
CA ILE A 5 -0.10 -4.69 -1.98
C ILE A 5 -0.90 -4.88 -3.27
N LEU A 6 -2.14 -4.37 -3.28
CA LEU A 6 -2.93 -4.23 -4.50
C LEU A 6 -3.25 -2.76 -4.69
N ALA A 7 -2.69 -2.14 -5.71
CA ALA A 7 -3.04 -0.77 -6.09
C ALA A 7 -4.01 -0.81 -7.27
N SER A 8 -5.04 0.02 -7.23
CA SER A 8 -5.98 0.19 -8.33
C SER A 8 -6.41 1.64 -8.40
N GLY A 9 -6.32 2.23 -9.58
CA GLY A 9 -6.79 3.57 -9.77
C GLY A 9 -6.87 3.97 -11.23
N ILE A 10 -7.59 5.06 -11.44
CA ILE A 10 -7.72 5.70 -12.74
C ILE A 10 -7.23 7.13 -12.60
N GLY A 11 -6.35 7.49 -13.50
CA GLY A 11 -5.76 8.81 -13.61
C GLY A 11 -5.08 8.97 -14.97
N ALA A 12 -4.57 10.17 -15.21
CA ALA A 12 -3.92 10.57 -16.45
C ALA A 12 -2.65 11.35 -16.11
N ALA A 13 -1.51 10.92 -16.64
CA ALA A 13 -0.25 11.64 -16.50
C ALA A 13 0.06 12.39 -17.80
N LEU A 14 0.56 13.62 -17.67
CA LEU A 14 1.24 14.29 -18.77
C LEU A 14 2.75 13.99 -18.68
N PRO A 15 3.28 13.05 -19.48
CA PRO A 15 4.62 12.48 -19.30
C PRO A 15 5.77 13.49 -19.41
N LYS A 16 5.53 14.67 -19.97
CA LYS A 16 6.55 15.74 -20.13
C LYS A 16 6.52 16.83 -19.05
N THR A 17 5.55 16.81 -18.15
CA THR A 17 5.33 17.94 -17.22
C THR A 17 5.39 17.56 -15.74
N SER A 18 5.59 16.28 -15.41
CA SER A 18 5.46 15.75 -14.03
C SER A 18 4.10 16.05 -13.38
N ILE A 19 3.10 16.49 -14.16
CA ILE A 19 1.75 16.76 -13.71
C ILE A 19 0.91 15.50 -13.92
N GLY A 20 0.43 14.96 -12.81
CA GLY A 20 -0.50 13.84 -12.74
C GLY A 20 -1.88 14.28 -12.31
N PHE A 21 -2.89 13.66 -12.90
CA PHE A 21 -4.26 13.70 -12.43
C PHE A 21 -4.60 12.30 -11.92
N SER A 22 -4.81 12.12 -10.62
CA SER A 22 -5.48 10.92 -10.10
C SER A 22 -6.94 11.27 -9.86
N LEU A 23 -7.88 10.54 -10.48
CA LEU A 23 -9.31 10.78 -10.28
C LEU A 23 -9.79 10.02 -9.04
N PHE A 24 -9.45 8.74 -8.97
CA PHE A 24 -9.67 7.90 -7.80
C PHE A 24 -8.58 6.83 -7.76
N SER A 25 -7.89 6.76 -6.63
CA SER A 25 -6.88 5.73 -6.40
C SER A 25 -7.02 5.11 -5.03
N GLY A 26 -7.03 3.79 -5.02
CA GLY A 26 -7.10 2.97 -3.82
C GLY A 26 -5.93 1.99 -3.78
N VAL A 27 -5.43 1.75 -2.58
CA VAL A 27 -4.50 0.66 -2.31
C VAL A 27 -5.03 -0.21 -1.19
N TYR A 28 -4.96 -1.51 -1.41
CA TYR A 28 -5.24 -2.53 -0.42
C TYR A 28 -3.93 -3.11 0.08
N ILE A 29 -3.74 -3.05 1.40
CA ILE A 29 -2.64 -3.69 2.11
C ILE A 29 -3.21 -4.97 2.71
N GLN A 30 -2.78 -6.11 2.18
CA GLN A 30 -3.17 -7.42 2.68
C GLN A 30 -2.07 -7.99 3.56
N LEU A 31 -2.43 -8.38 4.78
CA LEU A 31 -1.54 -9.02 5.74
C LEU A 31 -2.05 -10.43 6.05
N ARG A 32 -1.16 -11.41 6.08
CA ARG A 32 -1.47 -12.77 6.55
C ARG A 32 -0.34 -13.34 7.38
N ARG A 33 -0.66 -14.17 8.37
CA ARG A 33 0.37 -14.79 9.22
C ARG A 33 1.15 -15.86 8.48
N SER A 34 0.43 -16.70 7.74
CA SER A 34 0.94 -17.81 6.95
C SER A 34 0.29 -17.83 5.56
N SER A 35 0.83 -18.62 4.63
CA SER A 35 0.27 -18.76 3.28
C SER A 35 -1.14 -19.34 3.24
N SER A 36 -1.55 -20.02 4.30
CA SER A 36 -2.83 -20.72 4.44
C SER A 36 -3.89 -19.89 5.18
N ASP A 37 -3.50 -18.77 5.80
CA ASP A 37 -4.42 -17.90 6.53
C ASP A 37 -5.20 -16.98 5.57
N GLN A 38 -6.46 -16.70 5.90
CA GLN A 38 -7.22 -15.66 5.20
C GLN A 38 -6.57 -14.29 5.49
N PRO A 39 -6.27 -13.49 4.45
CA PRO A 39 -5.60 -12.21 4.64
C PRO A 39 -6.55 -11.17 5.23
N GLN A 40 -6.01 -10.38 6.15
CA GLN A 40 -6.64 -9.16 6.64
C GLN A 40 -6.35 -8.03 5.67
N THR A 41 -7.39 -7.30 5.27
CA THR A 41 -7.29 -6.27 4.23
C THR A 41 -7.53 -4.89 4.81
N PHE A 42 -6.52 -4.03 4.71
CA PHE A 42 -6.60 -2.61 5.01
C PHE A 42 -6.64 -1.82 3.70
N GLY A 43 -7.36 -0.71 3.69
CA GLY A 43 -7.51 0.15 2.52
C GLY A 43 -7.03 1.56 2.80
N ILE A 44 -6.33 2.14 1.85
CA ILE A 44 -6.09 3.58 1.77
C ILE A 44 -6.73 4.04 0.46
N ALA A 45 -7.56 5.07 0.53
CA ALA A 45 -8.13 5.70 -0.65
C ALA A 45 -7.77 7.18 -0.63
N SER A 46 -7.37 7.70 -1.79
CA SER A 46 -7.26 9.13 -2.04
C SER A 46 -8.36 9.56 -3.01
N GLY A 47 -8.88 10.77 -2.79
CA GLY A 47 -9.84 11.40 -3.68
C GLY A 47 -9.18 11.94 -4.95
N PRO A 48 -9.93 12.74 -5.73
CA PRO A 48 -9.36 13.45 -6.87
C PRO A 48 -8.26 14.42 -6.41
N GLU A 49 -7.04 14.25 -6.93
CA GLU A 49 -5.90 15.11 -6.60
C GLU A 49 -5.32 15.69 -7.91
N ILE A 50 -5.17 17.02 -7.95
CA ILE A 50 -4.60 17.76 -9.08
C ILE A 50 -3.29 18.40 -8.63
N GLY A 51 -2.18 18.06 -9.29
CA GLY A 51 -0.89 18.75 -9.09
C GLY A 51 -0.13 18.37 -7.81
N GLY A 52 -0.48 17.27 -7.14
CA GLY A 52 0.29 16.75 -6.02
C GLY A 52 1.55 16.01 -6.48
N ASN A 53 2.57 15.96 -5.61
CA ASN A 53 3.74 15.08 -5.75
C ASN A 53 3.38 13.57 -5.54
N SER A 54 2.08 13.26 -5.58
CA SER A 54 1.46 11.94 -5.51
C SER A 54 1.41 11.37 -6.93
N GLY A 55 2.31 10.42 -7.19
CA GLY A 55 2.55 9.79 -8.49
C GLY A 55 1.30 9.35 -9.23
N THR A 56 1.34 9.57 -10.54
CA THR A 56 0.18 9.42 -11.41
C THR A 56 -0.15 7.96 -11.68
N LEU A 57 -1.30 7.50 -11.22
CA LEU A 57 -1.87 6.24 -11.69
C LEU A 57 -2.47 6.43 -13.07
N ILE A 58 -1.77 6.07 -14.14
CA ILE A 58 -2.42 5.87 -15.44
C ILE A 58 -3.18 4.55 -15.35
N ALA A 59 -4.51 4.59 -15.48
CA ALA A 59 -5.45 3.45 -15.45
C ALA A 59 -4.76 2.09 -15.21
N GLY A 60 -4.55 1.77 -13.94
CA GLY A 60 -3.58 0.75 -13.54
C GLY A 60 -4.11 -0.10 -12.41
N HIS A 61 -3.96 -1.40 -12.56
CA HIS A 61 -4.11 -2.38 -11.50
C HIS A 61 -2.74 -3.00 -11.29
N ILE A 62 -2.23 -3.03 -10.07
CA ILE A 62 -0.98 -3.71 -9.72
C ILE A 62 -1.25 -4.62 -8.55
N GLU A 63 -0.78 -5.85 -8.67
CA GLU A 63 -0.74 -6.81 -7.59
C GLU A 63 0.70 -7.27 -7.37
N THR A 64 1.23 -7.04 -6.16
CA THR A 64 2.56 -7.53 -5.80
C THR A 64 2.50 -9.01 -5.40
N ALA A 65 3.65 -9.68 -5.41
CA ALA A 65 3.82 -10.95 -4.73
C ALA A 65 3.71 -10.76 -3.21
N TRP A 66 3.52 -11.87 -2.49
CA TRP A 66 3.58 -11.89 -1.03
C TRP A 66 5.02 -11.66 -0.57
N MET A 67 5.23 -10.56 0.16
CA MET A 67 6.51 -10.19 0.74
C MET A 67 6.61 -10.72 2.16
N LYS A 68 7.68 -11.45 2.48
CA LYS A 68 7.96 -11.86 3.86
C LYS A 68 8.32 -10.64 4.71
N ILE A 69 7.62 -10.50 5.82
CA ILE A 69 7.83 -9.41 6.79
C ILE A 69 8.47 -9.98 8.05
N ASP A 70 9.56 -9.33 8.46
CA ASP A 70 10.20 -9.56 9.75
C ASP A 70 9.38 -8.83 10.82
N THR A 71 8.60 -9.61 11.59
CA THR A 71 7.71 -9.10 12.64
C THR A 71 8.47 -8.57 13.85
N THR A 72 9.73 -8.94 14.03
CA THR A 72 10.58 -8.38 15.09
C THR A 72 10.95 -6.94 14.78
N LYS A 73 11.21 -6.63 13.50
CA LYS A 73 11.52 -5.27 13.03
C LYS A 73 10.28 -4.42 12.78
N HIS A 74 9.17 -5.05 12.42
CA HIS A 74 7.94 -4.36 12.01
C HIS A 74 6.74 -4.77 12.89
N ALA A 75 6.95 -4.87 14.20
CA ALA A 75 5.92 -5.27 15.17
C ALA A 75 4.67 -4.36 15.12
N TRP A 76 4.80 -3.13 14.64
CA TRP A 76 3.68 -2.22 14.42
C TRP A 76 2.65 -2.74 13.40
N LEU A 77 3.07 -3.54 12.41
CA LEU A 77 2.16 -4.23 11.47
C LEU A 77 1.30 -5.29 12.16
N CYS A 78 1.66 -5.68 13.39
CA CYS A 78 0.95 -6.67 14.18
C CYS A 78 -0.25 -6.10 14.93
N SER A 79 -0.39 -4.78 14.98
CA SER A 79 -1.43 -4.12 15.78
C SER A 79 -2.39 -3.36 14.87
N ARG A 80 -3.67 -3.75 14.92
CA ARG A 80 -4.73 -3.05 14.19
C ARG A 80 -4.82 -1.57 14.60
N SER A 81 -4.65 -1.25 15.88
CA SER A 81 -4.70 0.14 16.38
C SER A 81 -3.49 0.96 15.96
N SER A 82 -2.37 0.31 15.60
CA SER A 82 -1.20 0.98 15.03
C SER A 82 -1.37 1.29 13.53
N LEU A 83 -2.37 0.69 12.87
CA LEU A 83 -2.66 0.89 11.45
C LEU A 83 -3.91 1.76 11.26
N VAL A 84 -5.05 1.29 11.75
CA VAL A 84 -6.36 1.88 11.48
C VAL A 84 -6.47 3.28 12.07
N GLY A 85 -6.91 4.23 11.26
CA GLY A 85 -7.02 5.65 11.64
C GLY A 85 -5.72 6.43 11.54
N LYS A 86 -4.58 5.78 11.25
CA LYS A 86 -3.31 6.47 10.98
C LYS A 86 -3.23 6.92 9.52
N LEU A 87 -2.44 7.96 9.29
CA LEU A 87 -2.10 8.41 7.95
C LEU A 87 -1.03 7.48 7.38
N GLY A 88 -1.35 6.77 6.31
CA GLY A 88 -0.44 5.87 5.61
C GLY A 88 -0.12 6.38 4.20
N GLU A 89 1.07 6.05 3.71
CA GLU A 89 1.47 6.24 2.31
C GLU A 89 2.02 4.93 1.77
N VAL A 90 1.53 4.50 0.62
CA VAL A 90 2.11 3.42 -0.16
C VAL A 90 2.64 4.00 -1.46
N GLU A 91 3.91 3.74 -1.73
CA GLU A 91 4.59 4.11 -2.96
C GLU A 91 5.06 2.86 -3.69
N LEU A 92 4.69 2.72 -4.96
CA LEU A 92 5.09 1.65 -5.86
C LEU A 92 5.92 2.27 -7.00
N LYS A 93 7.24 2.07 -6.96
CA LYS A 93 8.15 2.60 -7.99
C LYS A 93 8.46 1.56 -9.05
N GLY A 94 8.45 2.00 -10.30
CA GLY A 94 8.75 1.18 -11.45
C GLY A 94 7.71 1.30 -12.55
N THR A 95 8.06 0.78 -13.73
CA THR A 95 7.14 0.66 -14.86
C THR A 95 6.84 -0.82 -15.06
N LEU A 96 5.57 -1.16 -15.19
CA LEU A 96 5.09 -2.53 -15.29
C LEU A 96 4.13 -2.67 -16.47
N ALA A 97 4.51 -3.52 -17.42
CA ALA A 97 3.68 -3.89 -18.56
C ALA A 97 3.36 -5.39 -18.44
N PHE A 98 2.15 -5.73 -17.98
CA PHE A 98 1.65 -7.07 -17.66
C PHE A 98 2.30 -7.75 -16.45
N SER A 99 3.63 -7.78 -16.38
CA SER A 99 4.39 -8.31 -15.24
C SER A 99 5.78 -7.66 -15.16
N GLY A 100 6.40 -7.76 -13.99
CA GLY A 100 7.72 -7.18 -13.75
C GLY A 100 8.06 -7.14 -12.28
N THR A 101 8.93 -6.21 -11.92
CA THR A 101 9.26 -5.93 -10.51
C THR A 101 9.02 -4.45 -10.20
N VAL A 102 8.59 -4.17 -8.98
CA VAL A 102 8.42 -2.81 -8.46
C VAL A 102 9.09 -2.71 -7.10
N ASP A 103 9.51 -1.51 -6.73
CA ASP A 103 9.91 -1.23 -5.36
C ASP A 103 8.70 -0.77 -4.57
N VAL A 104 8.49 -1.35 -3.39
CA VAL A 104 7.37 -1.08 -2.50
C VAL A 104 7.89 -0.33 -1.27
N ASN A 105 7.36 0.87 -1.03
CA ASN A 105 7.51 1.58 0.23
C ASN A 105 6.15 1.72 0.90
N PHE A 106 6.09 1.39 2.18
CA PHE A 106 4.92 1.64 3.02
C PHE A 106 5.34 2.40 4.26
N THR A 107 4.77 3.59 4.45
CA THR A 107 5.10 4.51 5.54
C THR A 107 3.85 4.89 6.32
N ILE A 108 3.98 4.97 7.64
CA ILE A 108 2.97 5.53 8.55
C ILE A 108 3.50 6.83 9.14
N TYR A 109 2.62 7.83 9.16
CA TYR A 109 2.88 9.14 9.73
C TYR A 109 2.13 9.34 11.03
N ASP A 110 2.71 10.12 11.93
CA ASP A 110 2.04 10.61 13.13
C ASP A 110 1.18 11.86 12.84
N ALA A 111 0.62 12.44 13.91
CA ALA A 111 -0.23 13.61 13.85
C ALA A 111 0.51 14.89 13.38
N ASN A 112 1.83 14.93 13.49
CA ASN A 112 2.66 16.04 13.03
C ASN A 112 3.14 15.84 11.58
N ASN A 113 2.66 14.79 10.92
CA ASN A 113 3.07 14.41 9.56
C ASN A 113 4.51 13.91 9.49
N GLU A 114 5.11 13.50 10.61
CA GLU A 114 6.45 12.91 10.66
C GLU A 114 6.36 11.39 10.45
N SER A 115 7.31 10.83 9.69
CA SER A 115 7.35 9.39 9.43
C SER A 115 7.71 8.63 10.71
N THR A 116 6.76 7.91 11.28
CA THR A 116 6.96 7.10 12.48
C THR A 116 7.47 5.69 12.16
N PHE A 117 6.93 5.08 11.09
CA PHE A 117 7.30 3.72 10.69
C PHE A 117 7.39 3.62 9.17
N SER A 118 8.38 2.89 8.67
CA SER A 118 8.54 2.63 7.24
C SER A 118 8.99 1.20 6.99
N LEU A 119 8.49 0.62 5.90
CA LEU A 119 8.87 -0.67 5.35
C LEU A 119 9.20 -0.48 3.88
N SER A 120 10.41 -0.85 3.49
CA SER A 120 10.86 -0.79 2.09
C SER A 120 11.27 -2.17 1.60
N ARG A 121 10.79 -2.54 0.41
CA ARG A 121 11.14 -3.78 -0.29
C ARG A 121 11.44 -3.45 -1.74
N ILE A 122 12.63 -3.83 -2.19
CA ILE A 122 13.06 -3.61 -3.58
C ILE A 122 12.78 -4.85 -4.43
N LYS A 123 12.57 -4.64 -5.73
CA LYS A 123 12.42 -5.69 -6.74
C LYS A 123 11.36 -6.74 -6.38
N VAL A 124 10.20 -6.30 -5.93
CA VAL A 124 9.07 -7.18 -5.61
C VAL A 124 8.36 -7.56 -6.90
N GLU A 125 8.32 -8.87 -7.20
CA GLU A 125 7.58 -9.39 -8.35
C GLU A 125 6.13 -8.93 -8.32
N SER A 126 5.62 -8.46 -9.45
CA SER A 126 4.29 -7.86 -9.54
C SER A 126 3.65 -8.14 -10.90
N LYS A 127 2.33 -8.04 -10.94
CA LYS A 127 1.48 -8.22 -12.12
C LYS A 127 0.57 -7.02 -12.31
N GLY A 128 0.14 -6.79 -13.56
CA GLY A 128 -0.82 -5.77 -13.91
C GLY A 128 -0.27 -4.71 -14.87
N GLY A 129 -0.62 -3.45 -14.67
CA GLY A 129 -0.21 -2.35 -15.55
C GLY A 129 0.07 -1.06 -14.77
N GLN A 130 1.26 -0.50 -14.95
CA GLN A 130 1.68 0.78 -14.40
C GLN A 130 2.67 1.44 -15.35
N LEU A 131 2.34 2.64 -15.82
CA LEU A 131 3.20 3.40 -16.72
C LEU A 131 4.06 4.46 -16.00
N ALA A 132 3.77 4.73 -14.73
CA ALA A 132 4.47 5.71 -13.90
C ALA A 132 4.37 5.33 -12.43
N ASP A 133 5.29 5.80 -11.59
CA ASP A 133 5.28 5.52 -10.16
C ASP A 133 3.92 5.89 -9.53
N THR A 134 3.42 5.01 -8.68
CA THR A 134 2.17 5.23 -7.94
C THR A 134 2.49 5.63 -6.52
N LYS A 135 1.86 6.70 -6.03
CA LYS A 135 1.90 7.06 -4.62
C LYS A 135 0.50 7.38 -4.15
N ILE A 136 0.04 6.63 -3.16
CA ILE A 136 -1.28 6.81 -2.56
C ILE A 136 -1.10 7.09 -1.08
N ARG A 137 -1.65 8.22 -0.65
CA ARG A 137 -1.61 8.66 0.75
C ARG A 137 -3.01 8.90 1.27
N GLY A 138 -3.27 8.48 2.50
CA GLY A 138 -4.58 8.68 3.13
C GLY A 138 -4.74 7.93 4.45
N VAL A 139 -5.90 8.06 5.06
CA VAL A 139 -6.21 7.38 6.33
C VAL A 139 -6.43 5.89 6.06
N ILE A 140 -5.70 5.05 6.79
CA ILE A 140 -5.83 3.60 6.73
C ILE A 140 -7.16 3.17 7.35
N LYS A 141 -7.97 2.45 6.59
CA LYS A 141 -9.25 1.89 7.01
C LYS A 141 -9.18 0.37 7.01
N ASP A 142 -9.88 -0.26 7.94
CA ASP A 142 -10.12 -1.69 7.88
C ASP A 142 -11.28 -1.97 6.92
N MET A 143 -11.00 -2.73 5.86
CA MET A 143 -11.96 -2.97 4.78
C MET A 143 -12.80 -4.22 5.00
N MET A 144 -12.50 -5.03 6.02
CA MET A 144 -13.21 -6.28 6.25
C MET A 144 -14.30 -6.17 7.32
N GLY A 145 -14.33 -5.13 8.15
CA GLY A 145 -15.30 -4.99 9.25
C GLY A 145 -15.35 -6.19 10.22
N LYS A 146 -14.42 -7.15 10.07
CA LYS A 146 -14.41 -8.51 10.63
C LYS A 146 -13.10 -8.84 11.32
N THR A 147 -12.18 -7.88 11.51
CA THR A 147 -11.14 -8.06 12.51
C THR A 147 -11.82 -8.00 13.88
N GLN A 148 -12.34 -9.15 14.32
CA GLN A 148 -12.94 -9.31 15.62
C GLN A 148 -11.95 -8.82 16.69
N ASN A 149 -12.51 -8.09 17.65
CA ASN A 149 -11.88 -7.47 18.81
C ASN A 149 -10.52 -8.06 19.22
N GLY A 150 -9.48 -7.21 19.19
CA GLY A 150 -8.29 -7.38 20.04
C GLY A 150 -7.28 -8.47 19.67
N SER A 151 -7.53 -9.33 18.67
CA SER A 151 -6.54 -10.33 18.27
C SER A 151 -5.34 -9.66 17.59
N ALA A 152 -4.15 -9.81 18.16
CA ALA A 152 -2.92 -9.36 17.54
C ALA A 152 -2.78 -10.00 16.14
N LEU A 153 -2.52 -9.19 15.12
CA LEU A 153 -2.39 -9.63 13.72
C LEU A 153 -1.22 -10.60 13.55
N CYS A 154 -0.28 -10.63 14.51
CA CYS A 154 0.88 -11.50 14.55
C CYS A 154 0.89 -12.52 15.69
N ALA A 155 -0.19 -12.71 16.47
CA ALA A 155 -0.16 -13.59 17.65
C ALA A 155 0.59 -14.90 17.34
N GLN A 156 1.72 -15.11 18.03
CA GLN A 156 2.51 -16.33 17.92
C GLN A 156 1.67 -17.51 18.41
N PRO A 157 1.85 -18.70 17.84
CA PRO A 157 1.30 -19.92 18.44
C PRO A 157 1.80 -20.12 19.87
#